data_AF-H0Q4V5-F1
#
_entry.id   AF-H0Q4V5-F1
#
_cell.length_a   1.000
_cell.length_b   1.000
_cell.length_c   1.000
_cell.angle_alpha   90.00
_cell.angle_beta   90.00
_cell.angle_gamma   90.00
#
_symmetry.space_group_name_H-M   'P 1'
#
loop_
_entity.id
_entity.type
_entity.pdbx_description
1 polymer ?
#
loop_
_entity_poly.entity_id
_entity_poly.type
_entity_poly.pdbx_seq_one_letter_code
_entity_poly.pdbx_strand_id
1 'polypeptide(L)'
;MANKWEVFVMDLGELAEGKELELTIRTLNDGLHKYTYQRAKVEVSSKLDQFPDSLQVRLGRGQLSDRRFSIRVIERVERMPARYL
;
A
#
# COMPACT_ATOMS: atom_id res chain seq x y z
N MET A 1 11.25 2.87 -12.86
CA MET A 1 11.73 2.16 -11.65
C MET A 1 10.50 1.65 -10.90
N ALA A 2 10.56 0.43 -10.36
CA ALA A 2 9.49 -0.10 -9.51
C ALA A 2 9.36 0.72 -8.22
N ASN A 3 8.14 1.04 -7.81
CA ASN A 3 7.93 1.76 -6.56
C ASN A 3 8.03 0.82 -5.36
N LYS A 4 8.42 1.40 -4.22
CA LYS A 4 8.47 0.74 -2.93
C LYS A 4 7.42 1.36 -2.03
N TRP A 5 6.48 0.54 -1.55
CA TRP A 5 5.38 0.96 -0.72
C TRP A 5 5.42 0.28 0.64
N GLU A 6 4.83 0.93 1.64
CA GLU A 6 4.56 0.33 2.94
C GLU A 6 3.11 0.56 3.35
N VAL A 7 2.52 -0.47 3.95
CA VAL A 7 1.17 -0.41 4.55
C VAL A 7 1.24 -0.79 6.02
N PHE A 8 0.33 -0.20 6.79
CA PHE A 8 0.09 -0.58 8.18
C PHE A 8 -1.26 -1.29 8.26
N VAL A 9 -1.25 -2.52 8.77
CA VAL A 9 -2.44 -3.35 9.00
C VAL A 9 -2.41 -3.92 10.40
N MET A 10 -3.55 -4.24 10.98
CA MET A 10 -3.61 -4.92 12.27
C MET A 10 -3.36 -6.42 12.09
N ASP A 11 -3.91 -7.00 11.03
CA ASP A 11 -3.73 -8.39 10.64
C ASP A 11 -3.43 -8.55 9.14
N LEU A 12 -2.71 -9.62 8.79
CA LEU A 12 -2.38 -9.91 7.38
C LEU A 12 -3.60 -10.28 6.54
N GLY A 13 -4.69 -10.74 7.15
CA GLY A 13 -5.96 -11.02 6.48
C GLY A 13 -6.63 -9.79 5.87
N GLU A 14 -6.22 -8.58 6.26
CA GLU A 14 -6.67 -7.33 5.62
C GLU A 14 -6.16 -7.20 4.18
N LEU A 15 -5.05 -7.89 3.84
CA LEU A 15 -4.46 -7.92 2.50
C LEU A 15 -5.04 -9.06 1.67
N ALA A 16 -6.35 -9.01 1.44
CA ALA A 16 -7.06 -10.02 0.65
C ALA A 16 -6.65 -9.97 -0.83
N GLU A 17 -5.91 -10.99 -1.26
CA GLU A 17 -5.46 -11.13 -2.65
C GLU A 17 -6.63 -11.30 -3.63
N GLY A 18 -6.44 -10.86 -4.87
CA GLY A 18 -7.41 -11.03 -5.96
C GLY A 18 -8.64 -10.12 -5.86
N LYS A 19 -8.61 -9.09 -5.01
CA LYS A 19 -9.66 -8.06 -4.88
C LYS A 19 -9.04 -6.67 -4.87
N GLU A 20 -9.83 -5.69 -5.28
CA GLU A 20 -9.50 -4.29 -5.07
C GLU A 20 -9.70 -3.92 -3.60
N LEU A 21 -8.67 -3.30 -3.02
CA LEU A 21 -8.62 -2.86 -1.63
C LEU A 21 -8.36 -1.37 -1.58
N GLU A 22 -9.06 -0.64 -0.72
CA GLU A 22 -8.72 0.75 -0.41
C GLU A 22 -7.75 0.77 0.78
N LEU A 23 -6.46 1.02 0.51
CA LEU A 23 -5.41 1.03 1.52
C LEU A 23 -4.82 2.43 1.69
N THR A 24 -4.32 2.69 2.91
CA THR A 24 -3.46 3.85 3.18
C THR A 24 -2.01 3.39 3.10
N ILE A 25 -1.32 3.74 2.01
CA ILE A 25 0.05 3.34 1.74
C ILE A 25 0.98 4.54 1.83
N ARG A 26 2.25 4.33 2.20
CA ARG A 26 3.28 5.36 2.11
C ARG A 26 4.40 4.95 1.17
N THR A 27 4.97 5.93 0.47
CA THR A 27 6.12 5.67 -0.40
C THR A 27 7.39 5.52 0.41
N LEU A 28 8.24 4.57 -0.01
CA LEU A 28 9.59 4.35 0.50
C LEU A 28 10.65 4.68 -0.55
N ASN A 29 10.22 5.14 -1.73
CA ASN A 29 11.12 5.65 -2.74
C ASN A 29 11.93 6.82 -2.14
N ASP A 30 13.20 6.89 -2.49
CA ASP A 30 14.05 7.99 -2.06
C ASP A 30 13.60 9.31 -2.72
N GLY A 31 13.78 10.41 -2.00
CA GLY A 31 13.38 11.75 -2.44
C GLY A 31 12.53 12.49 -1.41
N LEU A 32 12.02 13.66 -1.80
CA LEU A 32 11.29 14.59 -0.94
C LEU A 32 10.03 13.97 -0.31
N HIS A 33 9.37 13.07 -1.03
CA HIS A 33 8.10 12.48 -0.61
C HIS A 33 8.27 11.16 0.17
N LYS A 34 9.49 10.75 0.50
CA LYS A 34 9.69 9.52 1.29
C LYS A 34 8.88 9.59 2.59
N TYR A 35 8.14 8.52 2.88
CA TYR A 35 7.21 8.37 4.00
C TYR A 35 5.93 9.20 3.93
N THR A 36 5.60 9.85 2.81
CA THR A 36 4.28 10.48 2.65
C THR A 36 3.21 9.42 2.43
N TYR A 37 2.11 9.55 3.16
CA TYR A 37 0.94 8.70 3.01
C TYR A 37 0.04 9.18 1.88
N GLN A 38 -0.57 8.22 1.19
CA GLN A 38 -1.66 8.43 0.26
C GLN A 38 -2.68 7.31 0.43
N ARG A 39 -3.94 7.62 0.15
CA ARG A 39 -4.99 6.62 0.10
C ARG A 39 -5.18 6.19 -1.34
N ALA A 40 -5.29 4.89 -1.57
CA ALA A 40 -5.33 4.35 -2.92
C ALA A 40 -6.18 3.08 -2.98
N LYS A 41 -6.87 2.89 -4.10
CA LYS A 41 -7.37 1.57 -4.50
C LYS A 41 -6.23 0.79 -5.11
N VAL A 42 -6.02 -0.41 -4.62
CA VAL A 42 -4.88 -1.25 -4.96
C VAL A 42 -5.30 -2.71 -5.07
N GLU A 43 -4.50 -3.47 -5.80
CA GLU A 43 -4.49 -4.93 -5.72
C GLU A 43 -3.15 -5.38 -5.14
N VAL A 44 -3.21 -6.44 -4.35
CA VAL A 44 -2.04 -7.05 -3.70
C VAL A 44 -1.93 -8.53 -4.08
N SER A 45 -0.71 -9.02 -4.16
CA SER A 45 -0.42 -10.44 -4.38
C SER A 45 0.79 -10.88 -3.56
N SER A 46 0.72 -12.08 -3.00
CA SER A 46 1.86 -12.72 -2.34
C SER A 46 2.94 -13.14 -3.34
N LYS A 47 2.61 -13.23 -4.64
CA LYS A 47 3.58 -13.47 -5.72
C LYS A 47 4.30 -12.17 -6.06
N LEU A 48 5.59 -12.11 -5.76
CA LEU A 48 6.38 -10.87 -5.86
C LEU A 48 6.60 -10.37 -7.29
N ASP A 49 6.40 -11.23 -8.28
CA ASP A 49 6.55 -10.96 -9.71
C ASP A 49 5.23 -10.63 -10.41
N GLN A 50 4.09 -10.75 -9.73
CA GLN A 50 2.78 -10.53 -10.33
C GLN A 50 2.48 -9.06 -10.65
N PHE A 51 3.01 -8.13 -9.84
CA PHE A 51 2.81 -6.69 -10.03
C PHE A 51 4.16 -5.94 -10.03
N PRO A 52 4.23 -4.77 -10.69
CA PRO A 52 5.49 -4.07 -10.90
C PRO A 52 6.07 -3.43 -9.63
N ASP A 53 5.23 -3.11 -8.64
CA ASP A 53 5.66 -2.43 -7.41
C ASP A 53 5.73 -3.42 -6.24
N SER A 54 6.53 -3.05 -5.23
CA SER A 54 6.72 -3.84 -4.00
C SER A 54 5.97 -3.24 -2.82
N LEU A 55 5.42 -4.10 -1.97
CA LEU A 55 4.72 -3.74 -0.75
C LEU A 55 5.32 -4.49 0.44
N GLN A 56 5.76 -3.71 1.43
CA GLN A 56 6.11 -4.21 2.75
C GLN A 56 5.03 -3.87 3.77
N VAL A 57 4.91 -4.74 4.78
CA VAL A 57 3.79 -4.69 5.71
C VAL A 57 4.32 -4.45 7.12
N ARG A 58 3.76 -3.45 7.79
CA ARG A 58 3.92 -3.26 9.23
C ARG A 58 2.64 -3.63 9.95
N LEU A 59 2.79 -4.42 11.01
CA LEU A 59 1.68 -4.79 11.87
C LEU A 59 1.39 -3.69 12.90
N GLY A 60 0.24 -3.74 13.57
CA GLY A 60 -0.27 -2.67 14.46
C GLY A 60 0.68 -2.18 15.57
N ARG A 61 1.71 -2.95 15.94
CA ARG A 61 2.77 -2.54 16.89
C ARG A 61 4.02 -1.97 16.21
N GLY A 62 3.94 -1.64 14.93
CA GLY A 62 5.06 -1.17 14.11
C GLY A 62 6.06 -2.25 13.69
N GLN A 63 5.84 -3.51 14.07
CA GLN A 63 6.69 -4.64 13.67
C GLN A 63 6.64 -4.82 12.15
N LEU A 64 7.82 -4.87 11.53
CA LEU A 64 7.93 -5.22 10.12
C LEU A 64 7.66 -6.71 9.97
N SER A 65 6.67 -7.07 9.15
CA SER A 65 6.42 -8.46 8.79
C SER A 65 7.51 -8.98 7.86
N ASP A 66 7.83 -10.27 7.93
CA ASP A 66 8.72 -10.92 6.95
C ASP A 66 8.01 -11.15 5.62
N ARG A 67 6.67 -11.13 5.61
CA ARG A 67 5.90 -11.26 4.38
C ARG A 67 6.04 -10.00 3.52
N ARG A 68 6.23 -10.22 2.23
CA ARG A 68 6.27 -9.21 1.19
C ARG A 68 5.17 -9.51 0.19
N PHE A 69 4.68 -8.47 -0.43
CA PHE A 69 3.67 -8.56 -1.47
C PHE A 69 4.15 -7.75 -2.68
N SER A 70 3.69 -8.12 -3.86
CA SER A 70 3.65 -7.19 -4.98
C SER A 70 2.34 -6.41 -4.90
N ILE A 71 2.34 -5.19 -5.42
CA ILE A 71 1.18 -4.29 -5.40
C ILE A 71 1.02 -3.60 -6.74
N ARG A 72 -0.23 -3.37 -7.12
CA ARG A 72 -0.60 -2.49 -8.21
C ARG A 72 -1.51 -1.40 -7.69
N VAL A 73 -1.10 -0.15 -7.82
CA VAL A 73 -1.95 1.00 -7.52
C VAL A 73 -2.87 1.25 -8.72
N ILE A 74 -4.18 1.15 -8.49
CA ILE A 74 -5.20 1.34 -9.53
C ILE A 74 -5.60 2.81 -9.60
N GLU A 75 -5.92 3.40 -8.45
CA GLU A 75 -6.43 4.77 -8.36
C GLU A 75 -5.97 5.41 -7.05
N ARG A 76 -5.63 6.70 -7.08
CA ARG A 76 -5.45 7.49 -5.85
C ARG A 76 -6.81 8.00 -5.37
N VAL A 77 -7.15 7.74 -4.12
CA VAL A 77 -8.41 8.15 -3.51
C VAL A 77 -8.20 9.47 -2.79
N GLU A 78 -8.70 10.55 -3.38
CA GLU A 78 -8.75 11.86 -2.75
C GLU A 78 -10.11 12.04 -2.05
N ARG A 79 -10.14 11.86 -0.73
CA ARG A 79 -11.33 12.21 0.06
C ARG A 79 -11.23 13.67 0.51
N MET A 80 -11.62 14.59 -0.37
CA MET A 80 -12.11 15.88 0.10
C MET A 80 -13.56 15.69 0.59
N PRO A 81 -13.92 16.17 1.80
CA PRO A 81 -15.32 16.19 2.21
C PRO A 81 -16.10 17.03 1.20
N ALA A 82 -17.29 16.57 0.79
CA ALA A 82 -18.12 17.24 -0.22
C ALA A 82 -18.42 18.72 0.09
N ARG A 83 -18.26 19.15 1.34
CA ARG A 83 -18.41 20.54 1.80
C ARG A 83 -17.26 21.47 1.38
N TYR A 84 -16.15 20.92 0.89
CA TYR A 84 -14.92 21.65 0.54
C TYR A 84 -14.47 21.40 -0.91
N LEU A 85 -15.32 20.80 -1.74
CA LEU A 85 -15.22 20.77 -3.21
C LEU A 85 -15.96 21.98 -3.80
#